data_AF-A0A7C5YWF3-F1
#
_entry.id   AF-A0A7C5YWF3-F1
#
_cell.length_a   1.000
_cell.length_b   1.000
_cell.length_c   1.000
_cell.angle_alpha   90.00
_cell.angle_beta   90.00
_cell.angle_gamma   90.00
#
_symmetry.space_group_name_H-M   'P 1'
#
loop_
_entity.id
_entity.type
_entity.pdbx_description
1 polymer ?
#
loop_
_entity_poly.entity_id
_entity_poly.type
_entity_poly.pdbx_seq_one_letter_code
_entity_poly.pdbx_strand_id
1 'polypeptide(L)'
;MLPVAEDSILNERVKNGEIKLRDLMSFSLFCVPGVDMVALPYFINYKMFLLDMLTIYKVKRANIALRIIPTDLESGEKVTLKRFGDTYVIFI
;
A
#
# COMPACT_ATOMS: atom_id res chain seq x y z
N MET A 1 4.92 -10.34 -1.70
CA MET A 1 4.40 -8.99 -1.32
C MET A 1 3.08 -9.21 -0.60
N LEU A 2 2.51 -8.20 0.06
CA LEU A 2 1.16 -8.31 0.63
C LEU A 2 0.18 -7.60 -0.33
N PRO A 3 -0.62 -8.34 -1.13
CA PRO A 3 -1.52 -7.75 -2.12
C PRO A 3 -2.82 -7.28 -1.43
N VAL A 4 -2.89 -5.99 -1.08
CA VAL A 4 -4.01 -5.44 -0.28
C VAL A 4 -5.35 -5.64 -0.96
N ALA A 5 -5.45 -5.43 -2.28
CA ALA A 5 -6.72 -5.58 -2.98
C ALA A 5 -7.16 -7.04 -3.21
N GLU A 6 -6.28 -8.03 -3.04
CA GLU A 6 -6.61 -9.45 -3.26
C GLU A 6 -6.93 -10.19 -1.95
N ASP A 7 -6.37 -9.74 -0.82
CA ASP A 7 -6.55 -10.37 0.48
C ASP A 7 -7.72 -9.72 1.24
N SER A 8 -8.81 -10.47 1.43
CA SER A 8 -10.04 -9.95 2.05
C SER A 8 -9.84 -9.45 3.48
N ILE A 9 -9.01 -10.13 4.28
CA ILE A 9 -8.76 -9.76 5.68
C ILE A 9 -7.89 -8.50 5.72
N LEU A 10 -6.84 -8.44 4.92
CA LEU A 10 -5.97 -7.26 4.84
C LEU A 10 -6.73 -6.04 4.34
N ASN A 11 -7.59 -6.22 3.35
CA ASN A 11 -8.44 -5.18 2.80
C ASN A 11 -9.47 -4.66 3.82
N GLU A 12 -10.06 -5.55 4.63
CA GLU A 12 -10.94 -5.18 5.74
C GLU A 12 -10.19 -4.40 6.84
N ARG A 13 -8.96 -4.81 7.17
CA ARG A 13 -8.10 -4.07 8.11
C ARG A 13 -7.73 -2.69 7.60
N VAL A 14 -7.49 -2.54 6.31
CA VAL A 14 -7.24 -1.24 5.67
C VAL A 14 -8.49 -0.37 5.74
N LYS A 15 -9.68 -0.92 5.43
CA LYS A 15 -10.97 -0.22 5.56
C LYS A 15 -11.18 0.32 6.98
N ASN A 16 -10.87 -0.49 8.00
CA ASN A 16 -11.04 -0.12 9.41
C ASN A 16 -9.93 0.81 9.94
N GLY A 17 -8.90 1.11 9.13
CA GLY A 17 -7.75 1.91 9.55
C GLY A 17 -6.79 1.21 10.53
N GLU A 18 -6.92 -0.11 10.68
CA GLU A 18 -6.07 -0.95 11.51
C GLU A 18 -4.68 -1.15 10.90
N ILE A 19 -4.59 -1.06 9.57
CA ILE A 19 -3.33 -1.06 8.82
C ILE A 19 -3.23 0.22 7.98
N LYS A 20 -2.14 0.96 8.19
CA LYS A 20 -1.79 2.19 7.48
C LYS A 20 -0.64 1.96 6.51
N LEU A 21 -0.40 2.92 5.63
CA LEU A 21 0.68 2.88 4.65
C LEU A 21 2.05 2.65 5.33
N ARG A 22 2.31 3.36 6.43
CA ARG A 22 3.55 3.21 7.21
C ARG A 22 3.77 1.78 7.72
N ASP A 23 2.70 1.04 8.01
CA ASP A 23 2.80 -0.32 8.56
C ASP A 23 3.24 -1.28 7.45
N LEU A 24 2.65 -1.15 6.25
CA LEU A 24 3.06 -1.92 5.06
C LEU A 24 4.51 -1.61 4.64
N MET A 25 4.91 -0.34 4.71
CA MET A 25 6.30 0.07 4.48
C MET A 25 7.24 -0.55 5.52
N SER A 26 6.84 -0.54 6.80
CA SER A 26 7.62 -1.15 7.89
C SER A 26 7.75 -2.66 7.72
N PHE A 27 6.68 -3.37 7.33
CA PHE A 27 6.77 -4.80 7.00
C PHE A 27 7.72 -5.08 5.83
N SER A 28 7.90 -4.09 4.94
CA SER A 28 8.82 -4.21 3.83
C SER A 28 10.29 -4.22 4.25
N LEU A 29 10.65 -3.68 5.42
CA LEU A 29 12.00 -3.80 6.00
C LEU A 29 12.35 -5.24 6.38
N PHE A 30 11.36 -6.03 6.79
CA PHE A 30 11.57 -7.38 7.32
C PHE A 30 11.20 -8.44 6.27
N CYS A 31 9.95 -8.86 6.25
CA CYS A 31 9.53 -10.07 5.55
C CYS A 31 8.94 -9.80 4.16
N VAL A 32 8.38 -8.62 3.93
CA VAL A 32 7.59 -8.36 2.73
C VAL A 32 8.46 -7.72 1.64
N PRO A 33 8.46 -8.20 0.38
CA PRO A 33 9.24 -7.59 -0.69
C PRO A 33 8.54 -6.38 -1.33
N GLY A 34 8.00 -5.47 -0.50
CA GLY A 34 7.36 -4.22 -0.92
C GLY A 34 5.83 -4.19 -0.83
N VAL A 35 5.26 -3.14 -1.42
CA VAL A 35 3.84 -2.75 -1.30
C VAL A 35 3.10 -3.12 -2.59
N ASP A 36 1.99 -3.86 -2.50
CA ASP A 36 1.28 -4.39 -3.68
C ASP A 36 -0.23 -4.14 -3.64
N MET A 37 -0.78 -3.79 -4.81
CA MET A 37 -2.17 -3.41 -5.04
C MET A 37 -2.78 -2.46 -4.00
N VAL A 38 -2.04 -1.42 -3.61
CA VAL A 38 -2.52 -0.48 -2.59
C VAL A 38 -3.12 0.76 -3.23
N ALA A 39 -4.40 1.01 -2.93
CA ALA A 39 -5.06 2.26 -3.30
C ALA A 39 -4.56 3.42 -2.45
N LEU A 40 -4.05 4.47 -3.09
CA LEU A 40 -3.47 5.64 -2.43
C LEU A 40 -4.11 6.92 -2.95
N PRO A 41 -4.38 7.91 -2.07
CA PRO A 41 -4.87 9.20 -2.53
C PRO A 41 -3.85 9.91 -3.43
N TYR A 42 -4.31 10.58 -4.48
CA TYR A 42 -3.45 11.25 -5.45
C TYR A 42 -2.69 12.44 -4.85
N PHE A 43 -3.22 13.02 -3.77
CA PHE A 43 -2.63 14.18 -3.10
C PHE A 43 -1.43 13.85 -2.18
N ILE A 44 -1.04 12.58 -2.04
CA ILE A 44 0.13 12.24 -1.22
C ILE A 44 1.44 12.70 -1.86
N ASN A 45 2.46 12.89 -1.04
CA ASN A 45 3.82 13.15 -1.52
C ASN A 45 4.49 11.85 -2.01
N TYR A 46 4.17 11.44 -3.24
CA TYR A 46 4.75 10.25 -3.86
C TYR A 46 6.28 10.29 -3.93
N LYS A 47 6.88 11.48 -4.07
CA LYS A 47 8.35 11.62 -4.06
C LYS A 47 8.92 11.17 -2.73
N MET A 48 8.32 11.59 -1.61
CA MET A 48 8.76 11.17 -0.28
C MET A 48 8.56 9.66 -0.08
N PHE A 49 7.38 9.14 -0.43
CA PHE A 49 7.09 7.71 -0.37
C PHE A 49 8.11 6.87 -1.16
N LEU A 50 8.46 7.28 -2.38
CA LEU A 50 9.45 6.60 -3.20
C LEU A 50 10.87 6.68 -2.61
N LEU A 51 11.24 7.80 -1.98
CA LEU A 51 12.52 7.94 -1.29
C LEU A 51 12.61 7.02 -0.07
N ASP A 52 11.51 6.86 0.68
CA ASP A 52 11.43 5.92 1.80
C ASP A 52 11.57 4.47 1.32
N MET A 53 10.84 4.09 0.26
CA MET A 53 10.94 2.75 -0.32
C MET A 53 12.32 2.47 -0.93
N LEU A 54 12.97 3.47 -1.52
CA LEU A 54 14.36 3.38 -1.98
C LEU A 54 15.33 3.17 -0.80
N THR A 55 15.06 3.82 0.34
CA THR A 55 15.85 3.63 1.56
C THR A 55 15.68 2.21 2.10
N ILE A 56 14.45 1.69 2.14
CA ILE A 56 14.16 0.30 2.51
C ILE A 56 14.90 -0.67 1.59
N TYR A 57 14.88 -0.46 0.28
CA TYR A 57 15.65 -1.26 -0.69
C TYR A 57 17.15 -1.28 -0.36
N LYS A 58 17.75 -0.11 -0.11
CA LYS A 58 19.18 0.01 0.21
C LYS A 58 19.55 -0.67 1.53
N VAL A 59 18.70 -0.54 2.56
CA VAL A 59 18.94 -1.13 3.89
C VAL A 59 18.74 -2.64 3.85
N LYS A 60 17.63 -3.10 3.26
CA LYS A 60 17.31 -4.53 3.15
C LYS A 60 18.26 -5.28 2.23
N ARG A 61 18.85 -4.58 1.24
CA ARG A 61 19.70 -5.16 0.17
C ARG A 61 19.01 -6.30 -0.58
N ALA A 62 17.70 -6.18 -0.76
CA ALA A 62 16.88 -7.14 -1.46
C ALA A 62 15.89 -6.41 -2.38
N ASN A 63 15.39 -7.10 -3.40
CA ASN A 63 14.42 -6.52 -4.33
C ASN A 63 13.15 -6.10 -3.60
N ILE A 64 12.70 -4.88 -3.88
CA ILE A 64 11.46 -4.29 -3.41
C ILE A 64 10.65 -3.94 -4.64
N ALA A 65 9.43 -4.46 -4.73
CA ALA A 65 8.49 -4.09 -5.78
C ALA A 65 7.45 -3.11 -5.22
N LEU A 66 6.87 -2.32 -6.11
CA LEU A 66 5.85 -1.33 -5.77
C LEU A 66 4.73 -1.41 -6.79
N ARG A 67 3.51 -1.63 -6.32
CA ARG A 67 2.30 -1.51 -7.12
C ARG A 67 1.27 -0.73 -6.33
N ILE A 68 1.09 0.51 -6.75
CA ILE A 68 0.17 1.47 -6.16
C ILE A 68 -0.94 1.79 -7.17
N ILE A 69 -2.12 2.11 -6.66
CA ILE A 69 -3.30 2.49 -7.45
C ILE A 69 -3.66 3.91 -7.02
N PRO A 70 -3.17 4.95 -7.71
CA PRO A 70 -3.55 6.32 -7.42
C PRO A 70 -5.04 6.53 -7.64
N THR A 71 -5.70 7.24 -6.72
CA THR A 71 -7.11 7.61 -6.81
C THR A 71 -7.34 9.00 -6.25
N ASP A 72 -8.36 9.68 -6.76
CA ASP A 72 -8.89 10.96 -6.27
C ASP A 72 -9.71 10.83 -4.97
N LEU A 73 -9.93 9.61 -4.50
CA LEU A 73 -10.67 9.30 -3.27
C LEU A 73 -9.84 9.49 -1.99
N GLU A 74 -10.54 9.71 -0.88
CA GLU A 74 -9.99 9.87 0.46
C GLU A 74 -9.80 8.53 1.18
N SER A 75 -8.99 8.53 2.25
CA SER A 75 -8.72 7.32 3.06
C SER A 75 -10.01 6.70 3.62
N GLY A 76 -10.13 5.38 3.51
CA GLY A 76 -11.31 4.62 3.92
C GLY A 76 -12.40 4.53 2.86
N GLU A 77 -12.33 5.33 1.79
CA GLU A 77 -13.28 5.23 0.67
C GLU A 77 -13.04 4.00 -0.19
N LYS A 78 -14.08 3.55 -0.89
CA LYS A 78 -14.09 2.30 -1.67
C LYS A 78 -13.63 2.54 -3.11
N VAL A 79 -12.71 1.70 -3.58
CA VAL A 79 -12.23 1.64 -4.97
C VAL A 79 -12.65 0.31 -5.59
N THR A 80 -13.47 0.34 -6.64
CA THR A 80 -13.87 -0.89 -7.35
C THR A 80 -12.92 -1.18 -8.51
N LEU A 81 -12.18 -2.28 -8.42
CA LEU A 81 -11.29 -2.78 -9.45
C LEU A 81 -11.99 -3.83 -10.32
N LYS A 82 -11.89 -3.69 -11.65
CA LYS A 82 -12.59 -4.56 -12.62
C LYS A 82 -12.37 -6.07 -12.41
N ARG A 83 -11.19 -6.49 -11.97
CA ARG A 83 -10.82 -7.92 -11.81
C ARG A 83 -10.73 -8.39 -10.37
N PHE A 84 -10.45 -7.48 -9.43
CA PHE A 84 -10.13 -7.83 -8.04
C PHE A 84 -11.25 -7.44 -7.06
N GLY A 85 -12.36 -6.87 -7.55
CA GLY A 85 -13.47 -6.46 -6.72
C GLY A 85 -13.19 -5.15 -5.99
N ASP A 86 -13.75 -5.01 -4.80
CA ASP A 86 -13.65 -3.78 -4.03
C ASP A 86 -12.40 -3.78 -3.14
N THR A 87 -11.64 -2.69 -3.17
CA THR A 87 -10.60 -2.37 -2.19
C THR A 87 -10.86 -1.01 -1.56
N TYR A 88 -10.07 -0.62 -0.57
CA TYR A 88 -10.25 0.64 0.15
C TYR A 88 -8.97 1.48 0.10
N VAL A 89 -9.15 2.78 0.01
CA VAL A 89 -8.03 3.73 0.03
C VAL A 89 -7.36 3.66 1.39
N ILE A 90 -6.04 3.41 1.41
CA ILE A 90 -5.32 3.22 2.66
C ILE A 90 -5.18 4.54 3.43
N PHE A 91 -5.15 4.44 4.75
CA PHE A 91 -4.80 5.55 5.63
C PHE A 91 -3.30 5.81 5.56
N ILE A 92 -2.94 7.10 5.49
CA ILE A 92 -1.56 7.57 5.40
C ILE A 92 -0.92 7.60 6.79
#